data_AF-A0A4P0YJG9-F1
#
_entry.id   AF-A0A4P0YJG9-F1
#
_cell.length_a   1.000
_cell.length_b   1.000
_cell.length_c   1.000
_cell.angle_alpha   90.00
_cell.angle_beta   90.00
_cell.angle_gamma   90.00
#
_symmetry.space_group_name_H-M   'P 1'
#
loop_
_entity.id
_entity.type
_entity.pdbx_description
1 polymer ?
#
loop_
_entity_poly.entity_id
_entity_poly.type
_entity_poly.pdbx_seq_one_letter_code
_entity_poly.pdbx_strand_id
1 'polypeptide(L)'
;MVEVLAEKQQQSGVKLLWGTANCFTNPRYGAGAATNPDPEVFSWAATQVVTAMNATHQLGGENYVLWGGREGYETLLNTDLRQEREQIGRFMQLVVEHKHKIGFKGTLLIEPKPQEPTKHQYDYDASTVYGFLKQFGLEKRLN
;
A
#
# COMPACT_ATOMS: atom_id res chain seq x y z
N MET A 1 -2.55 18.93 10.87
CA MET A 1 -1.59 18.81 9.76
C MET A 1 -2.27 18.90 8.40
N VAL A 2 -3.27 18.06 8.10
CA VAL A 2 -3.98 18.09 6.79
C VAL A 2 -4.62 19.46 6.50
N GLU A 3 -5.25 20.09 7.47
CA GLU A 3 -5.84 21.44 7.33
C GLU A 3 -4.81 22.49 6.89
N VAL A 4 -3.64 22.51 7.54
CA VAL A 4 -2.53 23.41 7.19
C VAL A 4 -2.06 23.16 5.75
N LEU A 5 -2.00 21.91 5.30
CA LEU A 5 -1.64 21.57 3.91
C LEU A 5 -2.71 22.05 2.92
N ALA A 6 -3.99 21.91 3.26
CA ALA A 6 -5.09 22.39 2.42
C ALA A 6 -5.06 23.91 2.26
N GLU A 7 -4.80 24.66 3.33
CA GLU A 7 -4.59 26.11 3.26
C GLU A 7 -3.41 26.48 2.34
N LYS A 8 -2.31 25.71 2.41
CA LYS A 8 -1.15 25.93 1.53
C LYS A 8 -1.45 25.60 0.07
N GLN A 9 -2.27 24.58 -0.22
CA GLN A 9 -2.75 24.30 -1.59
C GLN A 9 -3.59 25.47 -2.12
N GLN A 10 -4.46 26.06 -1.30
CA GLN A 10 -5.26 27.24 -1.69
C GLN A 10 -4.38 28.47 -1.97
N GLN A 11 -3.35 28.71 -1.15
CA GLN A 11 -2.44 29.84 -1.32
C GLN A 11 -1.56 29.72 -2.56
N SER A 12 -1.13 28.50 -2.91
CA SER A 12 -0.13 28.26 -3.96
C SER A 12 -0.69 27.74 -5.27
N GLY A 13 -1.90 27.17 -5.27
CA GLY A 13 -2.46 26.44 -6.41
C GLY A 13 -1.84 25.05 -6.64
N VAL A 14 -0.87 24.63 -5.81
CA VAL A 14 -0.22 23.30 -5.91
C VAL A 14 -1.24 22.21 -5.55
N LYS A 15 -1.24 21.12 -6.32
CA LYS A 15 -2.11 19.97 -6.11
C LYS A 15 -1.33 18.76 -5.60
N LEU A 16 -2.04 17.89 -4.88
CA LEU A 16 -1.50 16.61 -4.44
C LEU A 16 -1.65 15.58 -5.57
N LEU A 17 -0.54 15.08 -6.12
CA LEU A 17 -0.60 14.03 -7.12
C LEU A 17 -1.00 12.69 -6.50
N TRP A 18 -0.38 12.33 -5.38
CA TRP A 18 -0.66 11.09 -4.67
C TRP A 18 -0.25 11.17 -3.20
N GLY A 19 -0.88 10.34 -2.38
CA GLY A 19 -0.40 10.03 -1.04
C GLY A 19 -0.02 8.55 -0.90
N THR A 20 0.66 8.22 0.19
CA THR A 20 1.06 6.84 0.54
C THR A 20 1.24 6.73 2.05
N ALA A 21 1.31 5.50 2.56
CA ALA A 21 1.65 5.21 3.94
C ALA A 21 3.08 4.64 4.02
N ASN A 22 3.91 5.19 4.90
CA ASN A 22 5.20 4.59 5.23
C ASN A 22 4.98 3.43 6.22
N CYS A 23 4.83 2.23 5.66
CA CYS A 23 4.75 0.97 6.40
C CYS A 23 6.06 0.17 6.31
N PHE A 24 7.22 0.83 6.30
CA PHE A 24 8.53 0.17 6.11
C PHE A 24 9.66 0.70 6.99
N THR A 25 9.60 1.95 7.47
CA THR A 25 10.66 2.55 8.30
C THR A 25 10.58 2.14 9.77
N ASN A 26 9.37 2.04 10.33
CA ASN A 26 9.23 1.72 11.76
C ASN A 26 9.68 0.27 12.04
N PRO A 27 10.43 0.01 13.14
CA PRO A 27 10.90 -1.34 13.47
C PRO A 27 9.82 -2.41 13.54
N ARG A 28 8.56 -2.06 13.82
CA ARG A 28 7.44 -3.02 13.82
C ARG A 28 7.27 -3.73 12.47
N TYR A 29 7.67 -3.09 11.37
CA TYR A 29 7.56 -3.63 10.01
C TYR A 29 8.79 -4.46 9.60
N GLY A 30 9.68 -4.80 10.54
CA GLY A 30 10.91 -5.54 10.25
C GLY A 30 10.68 -6.88 9.54
N ALA A 31 9.52 -7.51 9.75
CA ALA A 31 9.12 -8.78 9.13
C ALA A 31 7.96 -8.63 8.13
N GLY A 32 7.75 -7.43 7.57
CA GLY A 32 6.63 -7.14 6.66
C GLY A 32 5.56 -6.25 7.28
N ALA A 33 4.61 -5.80 6.46
CA ALA A 33 3.49 -4.99 6.93
C ALA A 33 2.16 -5.74 6.70
N ALA A 34 1.69 -5.80 5.47
CA ALA A 34 0.57 -6.67 5.08
C ALA A 34 0.96 -8.14 5.03
N THR A 35 2.25 -8.45 4.87
CA THR A 35 2.77 -9.83 4.88
C THR A 35 3.41 -10.21 6.23
N ASN A 36 3.19 -9.43 7.27
CA ASN A 36 3.79 -9.72 8.57
C ASN A 36 3.20 -11.01 9.17
N PRO A 37 4.01 -11.94 9.70
CA PRO A 37 3.50 -13.13 10.40
C PRO A 37 2.72 -12.79 11.68
N ASP A 38 2.89 -11.60 12.25
CA ASP A 38 2.10 -11.09 13.37
C ASP A 38 0.84 -10.34 12.88
N PRO A 39 -0.39 -10.84 13.17
CA PRO A 39 -1.63 -10.21 12.73
C PRO A 39 -1.90 -8.84 13.37
N GLU A 40 -1.27 -8.51 14.50
CA GLU A 40 -1.37 -7.16 15.07
C GLU A 40 -0.65 -6.14 14.18
N VAL A 41 0.49 -6.50 13.59
CA VAL A 41 1.23 -5.62 12.68
C VAL A 41 0.47 -5.40 11.37
N PHE A 42 -0.21 -6.43 10.85
CA PHE A 42 -1.15 -6.28 9.73
C PHE A 42 -2.21 -5.20 10.03
N SER A 43 -2.80 -5.27 11.23
CA SER A 43 -3.84 -4.33 11.66
C SER A 43 -3.30 -2.89 11.79
N TRP A 44 -2.07 -2.74 12.26
CA TRP A 44 -1.36 -1.46 12.26
C TRP A 44 -1.15 -0.90 10.86
N ALA A 45 -0.68 -1.72 9.91
CA ALA A 45 -0.47 -1.31 8.52
C ALA A 45 -1.80 -0.87 7.87
N ALA A 46 -2.87 -1.65 8.08
CA ALA A 46 -4.21 -1.32 7.56
C ALA A 46 -4.70 0.04 8.11
N THR A 47 -4.51 0.29 9.41
CA THR A 47 -4.88 1.56 10.05
C THR A 47 -4.11 2.75 9.48
N GLN A 48 -2.81 2.58 9.23
CA GLN A 48 -1.99 3.62 8.60
C GLN A 48 -2.42 3.91 7.16
N VAL A 49 -2.72 2.88 6.37
CA VAL A 49 -3.22 3.04 4.99
C VAL A 49 -4.58 3.75 4.98
N VAL A 50 -5.51 3.38 5.87
CA VAL A 50 -6.80 4.08 6.02
C VAL A 50 -6.58 5.56 6.33
N THR A 51 -5.68 5.86 7.27
CA THR A 51 -5.40 7.24 7.70
C THR A 51 -4.77 8.06 6.56
N ALA A 52 -3.77 7.50 5.88
CA ALA A 52 -3.10 8.15 4.77
C ALA A 52 -4.02 8.35 3.57
N MET A 53 -4.87 7.37 3.25
CA MET A 53 -5.84 7.49 2.15
C MET A 53 -6.91 8.54 2.47
N ASN A 54 -7.39 8.62 3.71
CA ASN A 54 -8.34 9.68 4.12
C ASN A 54 -7.70 11.07 3.97
N ALA A 55 -6.45 11.26 4.40
CA ALA A 55 -5.72 12.50 4.21
C ALA A 55 -5.52 12.83 2.72
N THR A 56 -5.18 11.82 1.91
CA THR A 56 -5.03 11.95 0.45
C THR A 56 -6.34 12.39 -0.18
N HIS A 57 -7.46 11.78 0.21
CA HIS A 57 -8.77 12.14 -0.29
C HIS A 57 -9.17 13.56 0.08
N GLN A 58 -8.95 13.97 1.34
CA GLN A 58 -9.25 15.31 1.83
C GLN A 58 -8.44 16.40 1.11
N LEU A 59 -7.20 16.11 0.72
CA LEU A 59 -6.31 17.02 -0.02
C LEU A 59 -6.51 16.96 -1.55
N GLY A 60 -7.53 16.23 -2.02
CA GLY A 60 -7.83 16.12 -3.44
C GLY A 60 -6.77 15.35 -4.24
N GLY A 61 -6.13 14.35 -3.63
CA GLY A 61 -5.12 13.52 -4.28
C GLY A 61 -5.65 12.80 -5.51
N GLU A 62 -4.88 12.81 -6.60
CA GLU A 62 -5.28 12.15 -7.85
C GLU A 62 -5.05 10.63 -7.82
N ASN A 63 -4.15 10.16 -6.97
CA ASN A 63 -3.81 8.74 -6.83
C ASN A 63 -3.45 8.38 -5.38
N TYR A 64 -3.33 7.09 -5.10
CA TYR A 64 -2.77 6.57 -3.86
C TYR A 64 -1.79 5.44 -4.17
N VAL A 65 -0.54 5.58 -3.71
CA VAL A 65 0.56 4.66 -4.03
C VAL A 65 0.73 3.63 -2.91
N LEU A 66 0.94 2.38 -3.29
CA LEU A 66 1.39 1.29 -2.42
C LEU A 66 2.76 0.80 -2.92
N TRP A 67 3.79 1.06 -2.13
CA TRP A 67 5.12 0.49 -2.33
C TRP A 67 5.42 -0.51 -1.23
N GLY A 68 5.67 -1.76 -1.61
CA GLY A 68 5.86 -2.88 -0.71
C GLY A 68 7.25 -2.97 -0.08
N GLY A 69 7.80 -1.88 0.46
CA GLY A 69 9.20 -1.84 0.91
C GLY A 69 9.62 -2.91 1.94
N ARG A 70 8.68 -3.52 2.66
CA ARG A 70 8.92 -4.70 3.53
C ARG A 70 8.10 -5.93 3.13
N GLU A 71 7.32 -5.84 2.06
CA GLU A 71 6.44 -6.91 1.58
C GLU A 71 7.26 -7.87 0.72
N GLY A 72 7.94 -8.78 1.40
CA GLY A 72 8.92 -9.69 0.83
C GLY A 72 9.59 -10.47 1.94
N TYR A 73 10.69 -11.16 1.61
CA TYR A 73 11.41 -11.97 2.59
C TYR A 73 12.92 -11.72 2.55
N GLU A 74 13.56 -12.01 3.68
CA GLU A 74 15.03 -12.11 3.80
C GLU A 74 15.52 -13.54 3.53
N THR A 75 14.82 -14.54 4.05
CA THR A 75 15.16 -15.95 3.88
C THR A 75 13.92 -16.80 3.68
N LEU A 76 13.99 -17.77 2.76
CA LEU A 76 12.88 -18.70 2.54
C LEU A 76 12.71 -19.71 3.69
N LEU A 77 13.71 -19.85 4.57
CA LEU A 77 13.70 -20.84 5.65
C LEU A 77 12.63 -20.57 6.71
N ASN A 78 12.16 -19.33 6.83
CA ASN A 78 11.15 -18.92 7.81
C ASN A 78 9.95 -18.19 7.18
N THR A 79 9.78 -18.30 5.86
CA THR A 79 8.73 -17.60 5.11
C THR A 79 7.77 -18.61 4.51
N ASP A 80 6.50 -18.53 4.90
CA ASP A 80 5.42 -19.19 4.16
C ASP A 80 4.94 -18.25 3.05
N LEU A 81 5.52 -18.43 1.85
CA LEU A 81 5.19 -17.63 0.67
C LEU A 81 3.71 -17.70 0.31
N ARG A 82 3.05 -18.82 0.57
CA ARG A 82 1.63 -18.98 0.23
C ARG A 82 0.79 -18.13 1.18
N GLN A 83 1.05 -18.22 2.47
CA GLN A 83 0.33 -17.46 3.48
C GLN A 83 0.51 -15.96 3.27
N GLU A 84 1.75 -15.48 3.13
CA GLU A 84 2.04 -14.06 2.92
C GLU A 84 1.40 -13.52 1.62
N ARG A 85 1.40 -14.32 0.56
CA ARG A 85 0.73 -13.98 -0.71
C ARG A 85 -0.78 -13.84 -0.56
N GLU A 86 -1.43 -14.75 0.17
CA GLU A 86 -2.87 -14.69 0.46
C GLU A 86 -3.21 -13.48 1.36
N GLN A 87 -2.36 -13.18 2.34
CA GLN A 87 -2.52 -12.03 3.24
C GLN A 87 -2.46 -10.70 2.50
N ILE A 88 -1.43 -10.45 1.69
CA ILE A 88 -1.33 -9.20 0.92
C ILE A 88 -2.41 -9.10 -0.15
N GLY A 89 -2.84 -10.23 -0.73
CA GLY A 89 -4.03 -10.30 -1.57
C GLY A 89 -5.29 -9.79 -0.85
N ARG A 90 -5.55 -10.26 0.36
CA ARG A 90 -6.66 -9.79 1.19
C ARG A 90 -6.50 -8.32 1.60
N PHE A 91 -5.28 -7.90 1.95
CA PHE A 91 -4.98 -6.52 2.30
C PHE A 91 -5.35 -5.58 1.14
N MET A 92 -4.92 -5.89 -0.09
CA MET A 92 -5.23 -5.08 -1.26
C MET A 92 -6.73 -4.99 -1.56
N GLN A 93 -7.49 -6.06 -1.29
CA GLN A 93 -8.96 -6.00 -1.36
C GLN A 93 -9.55 -5.02 -0.34
N LEU A 94 -9.06 -5.02 0.90
CA LEU A 94 -9.49 -4.07 1.94
C LEU A 94 -9.16 -2.61 1.55
N VAL A 95 -8.01 -2.38 0.92
CA VAL A 95 -7.62 -1.05 0.40
C VAL A 95 -8.61 -0.57 -0.66
N VAL A 96 -8.97 -1.45 -1.61
CA VAL A 96 -9.99 -1.15 -2.64
C VAL A 96 -11.36 -0.92 -2.02
N GLU A 97 -11.79 -1.77 -1.08
CA GLU A 97 -13.06 -1.62 -0.35
C GLU A 97 -13.12 -0.26 0.37
N HIS A 98 -12.03 0.15 1.04
CA HIS A 98 -11.96 1.45 1.72
C HIS A 98 -12.00 2.63 0.75
N LYS A 99 -11.23 2.56 -0.36
CA LYS A 99 -11.28 3.56 -1.45
C LYS A 99 -12.72 3.82 -1.89
N HIS A 100 -13.49 2.76 -2.15
CA HIS A 100 -14.89 2.90 -2.54
C HIS A 100 -15.78 3.41 -1.40
N LYS A 101 -15.59 2.91 -0.17
CA LYS A 101 -16.36 3.32 1.00
C LYS A 101 -16.30 4.82 1.26
N ILE A 102 -15.12 5.43 1.12
CA ILE A 102 -14.94 6.87 1.33
C ILE A 102 -15.20 7.71 0.08
N GLY A 103 -15.50 7.08 -1.06
CA GLY A 103 -15.74 7.78 -2.33
C GLY A 103 -14.48 8.28 -3.04
N PHE A 104 -13.30 7.78 -2.69
CA PHE A 104 -12.04 8.18 -3.32
C PHE A 104 -11.97 7.75 -4.80
N LYS A 105 -11.92 8.73 -5.70
CA LYS A 105 -11.91 8.49 -7.16
C LYS A 105 -10.51 8.33 -7.77
N GLY A 106 -9.45 8.63 -7.01
CA GLY A 106 -8.08 8.57 -7.52
C GLY A 106 -7.55 7.15 -7.71
N THR A 107 -6.67 6.94 -8.68
CA THR A 107 -6.16 5.61 -9.03
C THR A 107 -5.31 5.01 -7.90
N LEU A 108 -5.46 3.71 -7.61
CA LEU A 108 -4.52 2.97 -6.78
C LEU A 108 -3.34 2.50 -7.62
N LEU A 109 -2.12 2.78 -7.17
CA LEU A 109 -0.89 2.44 -7.88
C LEU A 109 -0.06 1.47 -7.05
N ILE A 110 0.49 0.45 -7.69
CA ILE A 110 1.52 -0.42 -7.09
C ILE A 110 2.85 -0.02 -7.72
N GLU A 111 3.86 0.23 -6.89
CA GLU A 111 5.20 0.63 -7.32
C GLU A 111 6.15 -0.59 -7.28
N PRO A 112 6.45 -1.24 -8.42
CA PRO A 112 7.26 -2.45 -8.42
C PRO A 112 8.72 -2.15 -8.08
N LYS A 113 9.34 -3.04 -7.31
CA LYS A 113 10.78 -3.04 -7.03
C LYS A 113 11.25 -4.48 -6.82
N PRO A 114 12.41 -4.91 -7.34
CA PRO A 114 12.84 -6.31 -7.21
C PRO A 114 13.29 -6.70 -5.80
N GLN A 115 13.90 -5.76 -5.07
CA GLN A 115 14.58 -6.00 -3.79
C GLN A 115 14.96 -4.66 -3.14
N GLU A 116 15.57 -4.75 -1.96
CA GLU A 116 16.08 -3.66 -1.11
C GLU A 116 14.97 -2.78 -0.50
N PRO A 117 14.71 -2.89 0.82
CA PRO A 117 15.53 -3.55 1.83
C PRO A 117 15.32 -5.06 1.98
N THR A 118 14.35 -5.67 1.27
CA THR A 118 14.14 -7.12 1.28
C THR A 118 15.15 -7.84 0.36
N LYS A 119 15.49 -9.10 0.66
CA LYS A 119 16.23 -9.97 -0.26
C LYS A 119 15.41 -10.30 -1.53
N HIS A 120 14.09 -10.37 -1.42
CA HIS A 120 13.16 -10.46 -2.54
C HIS A 120 11.86 -9.73 -2.18
N GLN A 121 11.46 -8.75 -2.98
CA GLN A 121 10.18 -8.05 -2.83
C GLN A 121 9.13 -8.71 -3.74
N TYR A 122 7.89 -8.87 -3.25
CA TYR A 122 6.87 -9.64 -3.98
C TYR A 122 6.35 -8.96 -5.25
N ASP A 123 6.33 -7.63 -5.26
CA ASP A 123 6.04 -6.75 -6.40
C ASP A 123 7.31 -6.51 -7.23
N TYR A 124 7.95 -7.60 -7.67
CA TYR A 124 9.28 -7.59 -8.27
C TYR A 124 9.41 -6.70 -9.52
N ASP A 125 8.46 -6.85 -10.44
CA ASP A 125 8.36 -6.10 -11.69
C ASP A 125 6.90 -5.94 -12.13
N ALA A 126 6.67 -5.19 -13.20
CA ALA A 126 5.32 -4.95 -13.72
C ALA A 126 4.59 -6.24 -14.13
N SER A 127 5.31 -7.25 -14.62
CA SER A 127 4.74 -8.53 -15.04
C SER A 127 4.22 -9.32 -13.82
N THR A 128 5.03 -9.39 -12.77
CA THR A 128 4.74 -10.06 -11.51
C THR A 128 3.57 -9.38 -10.79
N VAL A 129 3.55 -8.04 -10.78
CA VAL A 129 2.43 -7.26 -10.26
C VAL A 129 1.16 -7.52 -11.06
N TYR A 130 1.23 -7.54 -12.39
CA TYR A 130 0.06 -7.86 -13.21
C TYR A 130 -0.49 -9.27 -12.92
N GLY A 131 0.40 -10.26 -12.77
CA GLY A 131 0.03 -11.62 -12.36
C GLY A 131 -0.65 -11.67 -11.00
N PHE A 132 -0.14 -10.92 -10.02
CA PHE A 132 -0.80 -10.76 -8.70
C PHE A 132 -2.20 -10.18 -8.84
N LEU A 133 -2.35 -9.09 -9.59
CA LEU A 133 -3.64 -8.43 -9.77
C LEU A 133 -4.67 -9.36 -10.42
N LYS A 134 -4.25 -10.16 -11.41
CA LYS A 134 -5.08 -11.20 -12.03
C LYS A 134 -5.48 -12.29 -11.05
N GLN A 135 -4.54 -12.80 -10.27
CA GLN A 135 -4.76 -13.87 -9.31
C GLN A 135 -5.83 -13.50 -8.26
N PHE A 136 -5.84 -12.25 -7.80
CA PHE A 136 -6.76 -11.78 -6.75
C PHE A 136 -7.96 -10.97 -7.27
N GLY A 137 -8.17 -10.91 -8.58
CA GLY A 137 -9.32 -10.22 -9.21
C GLY A 137 -9.32 -8.69 -8.98
N LEU A 138 -8.13 -8.08 -8.98
CA LEU A 138 -7.91 -6.66 -8.70
C LEU A 138 -7.62 -5.84 -9.96
N GLU A 139 -7.41 -6.46 -11.13
CA GLU A 139 -6.86 -5.79 -12.31
C GLU A 139 -7.77 -4.70 -12.91
N LYS A 140 -9.07 -4.74 -12.62
CA LYS A 140 -10.05 -3.72 -13.02
C LYS A 140 -10.58 -2.88 -11.85
N ARG A 141 -9.99 -3.03 -10.66
CA ARG A 141 -10.50 -2.44 -9.41
C ARG A 141 -9.62 -1.34 -8.82
N LEU A 142 -8.47 -1.09 -9.44
CA LEU A 142 -7.53 -0.06 -8.97
C LEU A 142 -7.92 1.37 -9.42
N ASN A 143 -8.68 1.50 -10.51
CA ASN A 143 -9.14 2.80 -11.04
C ASN A 143 -10.44 3.24 -10.36
#